data_AF-X0S2P0-F1
#
_entry.id   AF-X0S2P0-F1
#
_cell.length_a   1.000
_cell.length_b   1.000
_cell.length_c   1.000
_cell.angle_alpha   90.00
_cell.angle_beta   90.00
_cell.angle_gamma   90.00
#
_symmetry.space_group_name_H-M   'P 1'
#
loop_
_entity.id
_entity.type
_entity.pdbx_description
1 polymer ?
#
loop_
_entity_poly.entity_id
_entity_poly.type
_entity_poly.pdbx_seq_one_letter_code
_entity_poly.pdbx_strand_id
1 'polypeptide(L)'
;MTQTKDTTNIEDTIKELKKEFPSLKTVVDELGSDVKHVYPFGCPAIDIPYGGGIYSGKVYQNAGWESVGKSTLGLEMARAFCNYWKARKENNYVVVWMEAES
;
A
#
# COMPACT_ATOMS: atom_id res chain seq x y z
N MET A 1 3.60 41.54 -5.13
CA MET A 1 5.00 41.07 -5.30
C MET A 1 5.48 40.75 -3.88
N THR A 2 5.86 39.54 -3.46
CA THR A 2 6.39 38.37 -4.17
C THR A 2 6.30 37.17 -3.19
N GLN A 3 5.89 36.01 -3.71
CA GLN A 3 6.22 34.59 -3.38
C GLN A 3 7.25 34.30 -2.23
N THR A 4 7.31 33.17 -1.50
CA THR A 4 6.61 31.86 -1.35
C THR A 4 7.39 31.05 -0.28
N LYS A 5 6.80 29.94 0.18
CA LYS A 5 7.42 28.68 0.66
C LYS A 5 7.94 28.66 2.10
N ASP A 6 7.19 27.98 2.96
CA ASP A 6 7.78 26.99 3.86
C ASP A 6 6.86 25.77 3.89
N THR A 7 7.01 24.92 2.87
CA THR A 7 6.73 23.49 2.99
C THR A 7 7.73 22.93 3.97
N THR A 8 7.47 23.09 5.27
CA THR A 8 8.20 22.39 6.31
C THR A 8 8.05 20.90 6.01
N ASN A 9 9.17 20.28 5.67
CA ASN A 9 9.23 18.89 5.28
C ASN A 9 8.63 18.06 6.42
N ILE A 10 7.45 17.48 6.19
CA ILE A 10 6.68 16.73 7.20
C ILE A 10 7.56 15.68 7.88
N GLU A 11 8.51 15.11 7.13
CA GLU A 11 9.50 14.15 7.62
C GLU A 11 10.43 14.73 8.72
N ASP A 12 10.81 16.00 8.61
CA ASP A 12 11.71 16.64 9.56
C ASP A 12 10.95 17.05 10.84
N THR A 13 9.69 17.50 10.71
CA THR A 13 8.80 17.71 11.85
C THR A 13 8.52 16.41 12.62
N ILE A 14 8.33 15.30 11.91
CA ILE A 14 8.14 13.97 12.54
C ILE A 14 9.41 13.53 13.29
N LYS A 15 10.60 13.79 12.75
CA LYS A 15 11.87 13.45 13.43
C LYS A 15 12.06 14.22 14.74
N GLU A 16 11.67 15.49 14.80
CA GLU A 16 11.75 16.30 16.02
C GLU A 16 10.75 15.81 17.08
N LEU A 17 9.51 15.54 16.70
CA LEU A 17 8.49 15.01 17.61
C LEU A 17 8.86 13.64 18.19
N LYS A 18 9.54 12.78 17.42
CA LYS A 18 10.06 11.49 17.92
C LYS A 18 11.14 11.65 19.00
N LYS A 19 11.88 12.76 19.02
CA LYS A 19 12.90 13.03 20.04
C LYS A 19 12.28 13.57 21.33
N GLU A 20 11.25 14.41 21.21
CA GLU A 20 10.58 15.04 22.36
C GLU A 20 9.62 14.09 23.10
N PHE A 21 9.01 13.14 22.39
CA PHE A 21 8.01 12.23 22.96
C PHE A 21 8.39 10.75 22.73
N PRO A 22 9.08 10.10 23.68
CA PRO A 22 9.47 8.69 23.55
C PRO A 22 8.31 7.71 23.40
N SER A 23 7.12 8.05 23.92
CA SER A 23 5.88 7.27 23.73
C SER A 23 5.31 7.40 22.31
N LEU A 24 5.57 8.53 21.65
CA LEU A 24 5.19 8.83 20.28
C LEU A 24 6.09 8.07 19.30
N LYS A 25 7.32 7.72 19.70
CA LYS A 25 8.15 6.76 18.97
C LYS A 25 7.46 5.41 18.85
N THR A 26 6.89 4.85 19.91
CA THR A 26 6.16 3.58 19.85
C THR A 26 4.94 3.68 18.94
N VAL A 27 4.15 4.75 19.05
CA VAL A 27 2.97 4.97 18.22
C VAL A 27 3.32 5.23 16.75
N VAL A 28 4.39 5.98 16.45
CA VAL A 28 4.85 6.24 15.08
C VAL A 28 5.65 5.07 14.51
N ASP A 29 6.29 4.25 15.34
CA ASP A 29 6.95 3.02 14.89
C ASP A 29 5.89 1.92 14.70
N GLU A 30 4.78 1.90 15.45
CA GLU A 30 3.60 1.05 15.21
C GLU A 30 2.84 1.51 13.96
N LEU A 31 2.49 2.80 13.84
CA LEU A 31 1.92 3.40 12.62
C LEU A 31 2.87 3.32 11.42
N GLY A 32 4.18 3.37 11.68
CA GLY A 32 5.28 3.23 10.73
C GLY A 32 5.49 1.79 10.26
N SER A 33 5.30 0.82 11.14
CA SER A 33 5.22 -0.61 10.78
C SER A 33 3.94 -0.92 10.01
N ASP A 34 2.91 -0.10 10.21
CA ASP A 34 1.67 -0.08 9.44
C ASP A 34 1.80 0.71 8.13
N VAL A 35 2.99 1.21 7.77
CA VAL A 35 3.35 1.61 6.40
C VAL A 35 3.51 0.33 5.57
N LYS A 36 2.36 -0.30 5.40
CA LYS A 36 2.07 -1.43 4.53
C LYS A 36 2.40 -0.97 3.12
N HIS A 37 3.29 -1.69 2.45
CA HIS A 37 3.59 -1.42 1.05
C HIS A 37 2.28 -1.38 0.26
N VAL A 38 2.06 -0.29 -0.46
CA VAL A 38 0.96 -0.18 -1.41
C VAL A 38 1.46 -0.67 -2.76
N TYR A 39 0.78 -1.68 -3.31
CA TYR A 39 1.04 -2.21 -4.63
C TYR A 39 -0.03 -1.65 -5.59
N PRO A 40 0.29 -0.59 -6.35
CA PRO A 40 -0.65 0.02 -7.27
C PRO A 40 -0.91 -0.91 -8.47
N PHE A 41 -2.16 -0.92 -8.94
CA PHE A 41 -2.54 -1.59 -10.17
C PHE A 41 -2.02 -0.83 -11.41
N GLY A 42 -1.77 0.48 -11.27
CA GLY A 42 -1.39 1.35 -12.39
C GLY A 42 -2.59 1.76 -13.25
N CYS A 43 -3.79 1.69 -12.67
CA CYS A 43 -5.05 2.05 -13.30
C CYS A 43 -5.83 2.92 -12.31
N PRO A 44 -5.90 4.26 -12.51
CA PRO A 44 -6.55 5.17 -11.57
C PRO A 44 -8.00 4.79 -11.23
N ALA A 45 -8.73 4.21 -12.18
CA ALA A 45 -10.10 3.76 -11.98
C ALA A 45 -10.23 2.61 -10.96
N ILE A 46 -9.16 1.85 -10.75
CA ILE A 46 -9.07 0.77 -9.74
C ILE A 46 -8.32 1.26 -8.50
N ASP A 47 -7.24 2.02 -8.69
CA ASP A 47 -6.39 2.49 -7.59
C ASP A 47 -7.14 3.44 -6.65
N ILE A 48 -7.94 4.38 -7.17
CA ILE A 48 -8.67 5.35 -6.32
C ILE A 48 -9.64 4.65 -5.35
N PRO A 49 -10.51 3.73 -5.80
CA PRO A 49 -11.35 2.94 -4.89
C PRO A 49 -10.58 2.15 -3.83
N TYR A 50 -9.37 1.70 -4.16
CA TYR A 50 -8.49 0.96 -3.26
C TYR A 50 -7.57 1.87 -2.43
N GLY A 51 -7.70 3.20 -2.49
CA GLY A 51 -6.84 4.12 -1.74
C GLY A 51 -5.38 4.20 -2.24
N GLY A 52 -5.15 3.84 -3.51
CA GLY A 52 -3.84 3.85 -4.17
C GLY A 52 -3.31 2.47 -4.55
N GLY A 53 -4.01 1.38 -4.19
CA GLY A 53 -3.64 0.01 -4.55
C GLY A 53 -3.93 -1.00 -3.44
N ILE A 54 -3.38 -2.20 -3.55
CA ILE A 54 -3.49 -3.22 -2.49
C ILE A 54 -2.39 -3.03 -1.44
N TYR A 55 -2.71 -3.27 -0.17
CA TYR A 55 -1.81 -3.06 0.96
C TYR A 55 -1.20 -4.38 1.43
N SER A 56 0.09 -4.38 1.74
CA SER A 56 0.77 -5.54 2.32
C SER A 56 0.17 -5.96 3.65
N GLY A 57 0.14 -7.26 3.93
CA GLY A 57 -0.38 -7.80 5.20
C GLY A 57 -1.91 -7.69 5.35
N LYS A 58 -2.64 -7.45 4.25
CA LYS A 58 -4.10 -7.47 4.21
C LYS A 58 -4.60 -8.67 3.43
N VAL A 59 -5.73 -9.21 3.86
CA VAL A 59 -6.50 -10.23 3.13
C VAL A 59 -7.61 -9.52 2.38
N TYR A 60 -7.74 -9.81 1.08
CA TYR A 60 -8.77 -9.25 0.22
C TYR A 60 -9.75 -10.34 -0.20
N GLN A 61 -11.04 -10.02 -0.15
CA GLN A 61 -12.10 -10.88 -0.67
C GLN A 61 -12.71 -10.23 -1.92
N ASN A 62 -12.58 -10.88 -3.06
CA ASN A 62 -13.24 -10.47 -4.30
C ASN A 62 -14.55 -11.26 -4.42
N ALA A 63 -15.69 -10.61 -4.18
CA ALA A 63 -17.03 -11.21 -4.21
C ALA A 63 -17.88 -10.70 -5.37
N GLY A 64 -18.92 -11.47 -5.74
CA GLY A 64 -19.78 -11.17 -6.89
C GLY A 64 -20.31 -12.44 -7.55
N TRP A 65 -20.98 -12.32 -8.69
CA TRP A 65 -21.58 -13.43 -9.44
C TRP A 65 -20.56 -14.10 -10.35
N GLU A 66 -20.87 -15.26 -10.90
CA GLU A 66 -20.00 -15.88 -11.90
C GLU A 66 -19.76 -14.92 -13.08
N SER A 67 -18.55 -14.95 -13.64
CA SER A 67 -18.16 -14.14 -14.81
C SER A 67 -18.22 -12.61 -14.65
N VAL A 68 -18.27 -12.07 -13.42
CA VAL A 68 -18.16 -10.59 -13.18
C VAL A 68 -16.73 -10.07 -13.07
N GLY A 69 -15.72 -10.90 -13.38
CA GLY A 69 -14.32 -10.49 -13.40
C GLY A 69 -13.56 -10.62 -12.07
N LYS A 70 -14.07 -11.35 -11.08
CA LYS A 70 -13.41 -11.54 -9.76
C LYS A 70 -12.02 -12.16 -9.88
N SER A 71 -11.89 -13.19 -10.74
CA SER A 71 -10.62 -13.86 -11.00
C SER A 71 -9.66 -12.94 -11.75
N THR A 72 -10.18 -12.15 -12.71
CA THR A 72 -9.39 -11.12 -13.41
C THR A 72 -8.84 -10.09 -12.44
N LEU A 73 -9.65 -9.60 -11.50
CA LEU A 73 -9.21 -8.67 -10.46
C LEU A 73 -8.14 -9.30 -9.55
N GLY A 74 -8.31 -10.57 -9.17
CA GLY A 74 -7.30 -11.31 -8.40
C GLY A 74 -5.96 -11.43 -9.14
N LEU A 75 -5.98 -11.66 -10.46
CA LEU A 75 -4.77 -11.69 -11.29
C LEU A 75 -4.10 -10.32 -11.40
N GLU A 76 -4.88 -9.24 -11.54
CA GLU A 76 -4.32 -7.88 -11.55
C GLU A 76 -3.73 -7.50 -10.19
N MET A 77 -4.30 -7.97 -9.06
CA MET A 77 -3.69 -7.83 -7.72
C MET A 77 -2.33 -8.54 -7.65
N ALA A 78 -2.24 -9.78 -8.13
CA ALA A 78 -0.98 -10.52 -8.17
C ALA A 78 0.05 -9.83 -9.08
N ARG A 79 -0.39 -9.26 -10.21
CA ARG A 79 0.45 -8.48 -11.12
C ARG A 79 0.97 -7.21 -10.46
N ALA A 80 0.13 -6.45 -9.77
CA ALA A 80 0.51 -5.24 -9.03
C ALA A 80 1.64 -5.53 -8.02
N PHE A 81 1.48 -6.61 -7.25
CA PHE A 81 2.49 -7.09 -6.32
C PHE A 81 3.81 -7.47 -7.02
N CYS A 82 3.74 -8.26 -8.09
CA CYS A 82 4.94 -8.66 -8.84
C CYS A 82 5.67 -7.45 -9.44
N ASN A 83 4.94 -6.48 -10.00
CA ASN A 83 5.52 -5.27 -10.58
C ASN A 83 6.26 -4.43 -9.54
N TYR A 84 5.68 -4.31 -8.34
CA TYR A 84 6.29 -3.57 -7.24
C TYR A 84 7.66 -4.13 -6.83
N TRP A 85 7.77 -5.45 -6.68
CA TRP A 85 9.03 -6.10 -6.28
C TRP A 85 10.04 -6.19 -7.43
N LYS A 86 9.58 -6.40 -8.67
CA LYS A 86 10.42 -6.27 -9.86
C LYS A 86 11.08 -4.90 -9.95
N ALA A 87 10.33 -3.82 -9.69
CA ALA A 87 10.86 -2.46 -9.69
C ALA A 87 11.96 -2.24 -8.63
N ARG A 88 11.95 -3.02 -7.54
CA ARG A 88 12.95 -2.98 -6.47
C ARG A 88 14.15 -3.89 -6.71
N LYS A 89 14.13 -4.71 -7.77
CA LYS A 89 15.14 -5.75 -8.04
C LYS A 89 15.27 -6.77 -6.90
N GLU A 90 14.17 -7.01 -6.19
CA GLU A 90 14.09 -8.00 -5.11
C GLU A 90 13.27 -9.20 -5.60
N ASN A 91 13.86 -10.40 -5.53
CA ASN A 91 13.26 -11.65 -6.07
C ASN A 91 12.67 -12.56 -4.99
N ASN A 92 12.43 -12.07 -3.77
CA ASN A 92 12.03 -12.89 -2.62
C ASN A 92 10.56 -12.69 -2.23
N TYR A 93 9.62 -13.05 -3.11
CA TYR A 93 8.20 -12.85 -2.82
C TYR A 93 7.32 -14.06 -3.16
N VAL A 94 6.31 -14.30 -2.32
CA VAL A 94 5.32 -15.37 -2.47
C VAL A 94 3.94 -14.74 -2.60
N VAL A 95 3.21 -15.08 -3.67
CA VAL A 95 1.78 -14.78 -3.80
C VAL A 95 1.01 -16.01 -3.37
N VAL A 96 0.27 -15.91 -2.26
CA VAL A 96 -0.65 -16.96 -1.83
C VAL A 96 -2.03 -16.65 -2.39
N TRP A 97 -2.44 -17.40 -3.41
CA TRP A 97 -3.80 -17.35 -3.95
C TRP A 97 -4.59 -18.52 -3.35
N MET A 98 -5.63 -18.19 -2.57
CA MET A 98 -6.56 -19.17 -2.02
C MET A 98 -7.91 -18.95 -2.69
N GLU A 99 -8.31 -19.88 -3.56
CA GLU A 99 -9.70 -19.96 -4.01
C GLU A 99 -10.50 -20.66 -2.92
N ALA A 100 -11.59 -20.03 -2.46
CA ALA A 100 -12.62 -20.74 -1.72
C ALA A 100 -13.63 -21.24 -2.74
N GLU A 101 -13.81 -22.55 -2.82
CA GLU A 101 -14.87 -23.17 -3.63
C GLU A 101 -16.25 -22.67 -3.14
N SER A 102 -17.13 -22.39 -4.10
CA SER A 102 -18.54 -22.08 -3.89
C SER A 102 -19.36 -23.34 -3.58
#